data_AF-A0A914UUZ6-F1
#
_entry.id   AF-A0A914UUZ6-F1
#
_cell.length_a   1.000
_cell.length_b   1.000
_cell.length_c   1.000
_cell.angle_alpha   90.00
_cell.angle_beta   90.00
_cell.angle_gamma   90.00
#
_symmetry.space_group_name_H-M   'P 1'
#
loop_
_entity.id
_entity.type
_entity.pdbx_description
1 polymer ?
#
loop_
_entity_poly.entity_id
_entity_poly.type
_entity_poly.pdbx_seq_one_letter_code
_entity_poly.pdbx_strand_id
1 'polypeptide(L)'
;MNSHFLLHLIFADDIVIFSHSLKQLQRRIEELVTASSTIGLKVNIKKTKTMMNFPGTAALSISGQPIEEVNEFIYLVQLVSFPCDHYKEIKRCVQAGWNAYRKYKHFLTAPTIAMKLKRWLFNMVIVPTMLYGAETWALMKQAETRLATTQYRMEWWMIGVRILDHRSNEWLRGVTKVVNIVKAA
;
A
#
# COMPACT_ATOMS: atom_id res chain seq x y z
N MET A 1 2.22 -35.71 -10.30
CA MET A 1 1.44 -34.68 -9.57
C MET A 1 1.55 -33.39 -10.36
N ASN A 2 0.50 -33.01 -11.10
CA ASN A 2 0.46 -31.72 -11.78
C ASN A 2 0.11 -30.65 -10.75
N SER A 3 1.11 -30.13 -10.04
CA SER A 3 0.95 -28.96 -9.19
C SER A 3 0.60 -27.77 -10.09
N HIS A 4 -0.65 -27.29 -9.98
CA HIS A 4 -1.07 -26.07 -10.66
C HIS A 4 -0.37 -24.88 -10.00
N PHE A 5 0.73 -24.43 -10.59
CA PHE A 5 1.44 -23.23 -10.15
C PHE A 5 0.69 -21.98 -10.63
N LEU A 6 0.67 -20.93 -9.79
CA LEU A 6 0.20 -19.62 -10.21
C LEU A 6 1.17 -19.07 -11.26
N LEU A 7 0.70 -18.89 -12.49
CA LEU A 7 1.53 -18.44 -13.61
C LEU A 7 1.42 -16.94 -13.87
N HIS A 8 0.28 -16.33 -13.53
CA HIS A 8 0.04 -14.92 -13.79
C HIS A 8 -1.01 -14.32 -12.83
N LEU A 9 -0.88 -13.02 -12.56
CA LEU A 9 -1.94 -12.17 -12.00
C LEU A 9 -2.27 -11.10 -13.05
N ILE A 10 -3.55 -10.85 -13.25
CA ILE A 10 -4.01 -9.91 -14.28
C ILE A 10 -5.06 -9.00 -13.63
N PHE A 11 -4.83 -7.70 -13.73
CA PHE A 11 -5.80 -6.68 -13.34
C PHE A 11 -5.74 -5.52 -14.32
N ALA A 12 -6.82 -5.30 -15.08
CA ALA A 12 -6.86 -4.33 -16.17
C ALA A 12 -5.65 -4.50 -17.13
N ASP A 13 -4.83 -3.47 -17.30
CA ASP A 13 -3.60 -3.48 -18.11
C ASP A 13 -2.35 -3.98 -17.34
N ASP A 14 -2.44 -4.16 -16.03
CA ASP A 14 -1.33 -4.64 -15.19
C ASP A 14 -1.30 -6.18 -15.15
N ILE A 15 -0.22 -6.76 -15.70
CA ILE A 15 0.03 -8.20 -15.73
C ILE A 15 1.32 -8.52 -14.98
N VAL A 16 1.25 -9.49 -14.06
CA VAL A 16 2.40 -10.10 -13.39
C VAL A 16 2.57 -11.51 -13.92
N ILE A 17 3.78 -11.88 -14.33
CA ILE A 17 4.11 -13.24 -14.78
C ILE A 17 5.09 -13.85 -13.77
N PHE A 18 4.79 -15.06 -13.30
CA PHE A 18 5.69 -15.82 -12.44
C PHE A 18 6.41 -16.91 -13.21
N SER A 19 7.65 -17.17 -12.82
CA SER A 19 8.47 -18.23 -13.39
C SER A 19 9.54 -18.68 -12.40
N HIS A 20 9.90 -19.96 -12.44
CA HIS A 20 11.01 -20.52 -11.67
C HIS A 20 12.36 -20.42 -12.39
N SER A 21 12.39 -19.98 -13.65
CA SER A 21 13.64 -19.75 -14.39
C SER A 21 13.55 -18.52 -15.30
N LEU A 22 14.67 -17.83 -15.47
CA LEU A 22 14.78 -16.69 -16.37
C LEU A 22 14.46 -17.05 -17.81
N LYS A 23 14.90 -18.23 -18.26
CA LYS A 23 14.61 -18.72 -19.61
C LYS A 23 13.12 -18.90 -19.86
N GLN A 24 12.39 -19.47 -18.89
CA GLN A 24 10.93 -19.59 -19.00
C GLN A 24 10.24 -18.23 -18.90
N LEU A 25 10.76 -17.31 -18.08
CA LEU A 25 10.19 -15.96 -17.94
C LEU A 25 10.33 -15.16 -19.25
N GLN A 26 11.52 -15.17 -19.85
CA GLN A 26 11.79 -14.54 -21.15
C GLN A 26 10.85 -15.08 -22.23
N ARG A 27 10.71 -16.40 -22.35
CA ARG A 27 9.80 -17.03 -23.31
C ARG A 27 8.35 -16.58 -23.12
N ARG A 28 7.87 -16.55 -21.86
CA ARG A 28 6.50 -16.12 -21.54
C ARG A 28 6.25 -14.65 -21.85
N ILE A 29 7.25 -13.80 -21.61
CA ILE A 29 7.16 -12.38 -21.96
C ILE A 29 7.07 -12.21 -23.49
N GLU A 30 7.87 -12.95 -24.26
CA GLU A 30 7.82 -12.92 -25.73
C GLU A 30 6.48 -13.43 -26.28
N GLU A 31 5.96 -14.53 -25.72
CA GLU A 31 4.62 -15.05 -26.04
C GLU A 31 3.54 -13.99 -25.75
N LEU A 32 3.60 -13.33 -24.59
CA LEU A 32 2.66 -12.26 -24.22
C LEU A 32 2.75 -11.07 -25.19
N VAL A 33 3.96 -10.60 -25.50
CA VAL A 33 4.18 -9.47 -26.42
C VAL A 33 3.66 -9.80 -27.82
N THR A 34 3.90 -11.01 -28.30
CA THR A 34 3.42 -11.49 -29.60
C THR A 34 1.90 -11.52 -29.63
N ALA A 35 1.27 -12.15 -28.64
CA ALA A 35 -0.19 -12.24 -28.53
C ALA A 35 -0.86 -10.86 -28.32
N SER A 36 -0.21 -9.95 -27.60
CA SER A 36 -0.70 -8.57 -27.43
C SER A 36 -0.67 -7.81 -28.74
N SER A 37 0.39 -8.01 -29.54
CA SER A 37 0.57 -7.30 -30.82
C SER A 37 -0.46 -7.72 -31.86
N THR A 38 -0.92 -8.99 -31.86
CA THR A 38 -1.96 -9.46 -32.80
C THR A 38 -3.31 -8.77 -32.60
N ILE A 39 -3.60 -8.29 -31.38
CA ILE A 39 -4.80 -7.52 -31.05
C ILE A 39 -4.54 -6.00 -30.98
N GLY A 40 -3.37 -5.55 -31.45
CA GLY A 40 -3.03 -4.13 -31.52
C GLY A 40 -2.59 -3.49 -30.19
N LEU A 41 -2.31 -4.28 -29.15
CA LEU A 41 -1.77 -3.79 -27.88
C LEU A 41 -0.24 -3.74 -27.89
N LYS A 42 0.32 -2.73 -27.24
CA LYS A 42 1.77 -2.53 -27.10
C LYS A 42 2.18 -2.50 -25.64
N VAL A 43 3.18 -3.32 -25.28
CA VAL A 43 3.74 -3.33 -23.93
C VAL A 43 4.56 -2.07 -23.66
N ASN A 44 4.34 -1.46 -22.49
CA ASN A 44 5.10 -0.29 -22.04
C ASN A 44 6.38 -0.70 -21.31
N ILE A 45 7.47 -0.84 -22.06
CA ILE A 45 8.79 -1.28 -21.56
C ILE A 45 9.29 -0.43 -20.39
N LYS A 46 8.99 0.89 -20.38
CA LYS A 46 9.43 1.78 -19.29
C LYS A 46 8.73 1.48 -17.95
N LYS A 47 7.47 1.02 -18.00
CA LYS A 47 6.69 0.64 -16.82
C LYS A 47 6.92 -0.83 -16.42
N THR A 48 7.29 -1.69 -17.36
CA THR A 48 7.62 -3.09 -17.09
C THR A 48 8.91 -3.19 -16.28
N LYS A 49 8.87 -3.93 -15.17
CA LYS A 49 10.01 -4.21 -14.29
C LYS A 49 10.12 -5.70 -14.03
N THR A 50 11.31 -6.14 -13.66
CA THR A 50 11.58 -7.51 -13.22
C THR A 50 11.98 -7.51 -11.76
N MET A 51 11.57 -8.54 -11.01
CA MET A 51 11.98 -8.76 -9.63
C MET A 51 12.44 -10.21 -9.46
N MET A 52 13.44 -10.44 -8.60
CA MET A 52 13.99 -11.77 -8.32
C MET A 52 14.12 -11.99 -6.83
N ASN A 53 13.92 -13.23 -6.42
CA ASN A 53 14.09 -13.66 -5.02
C ASN A 53 15.46 -14.31 -4.75
N PHE A 54 16.38 -14.28 -5.72
CA PHE A 54 17.75 -14.78 -5.59
C PHE A 54 18.74 -13.79 -6.21
N PRO A 55 20.00 -13.75 -5.72
CA PRO A 55 21.02 -12.88 -6.28
C PRO A 55 21.40 -13.31 -7.70
N GLY A 56 21.25 -12.40 -8.66
CA GLY A 56 21.72 -12.59 -10.02
C GLY A 56 21.37 -11.37 -10.87
N THR A 57 22.28 -10.95 -11.75
CA THR A 57 21.99 -9.94 -12.77
C THR A 57 21.33 -10.63 -13.96
N ALA A 58 20.03 -10.44 -14.12
CA ALA A 58 19.31 -11.02 -15.24
C ALA A 58 19.10 -10.00 -16.35
N ALA A 59 19.64 -10.28 -17.53
CA ALA A 59 19.34 -9.52 -18.73
C ALA A 59 18.06 -10.06 -19.39
N LEU A 60 16.89 -9.72 -18.84
CA LEU A 60 15.63 -9.85 -19.59
C LEU A 60 15.49 -8.70 -20.57
N SER A 61 14.93 -8.97 -21.74
CA SER A 61 14.70 -7.93 -22.73
C SER A 61 13.38 -8.12 -23.47
N ILE A 62 12.74 -7.01 -23.86
CA ILE A 62 11.57 -7.01 -24.74
C ILE A 62 11.97 -6.30 -26.02
N SER A 63 11.87 -6.99 -27.16
CA SER A 63 12.24 -6.42 -28.47
C SER A 63 13.66 -5.83 -28.49
N GLY A 64 14.62 -6.49 -27.82
CA GLY A 64 16.00 -6.04 -27.71
C GLY A 64 16.26 -4.90 -26.71
N GLN A 65 15.23 -4.35 -26.05
CA GLN A 65 15.40 -3.37 -24.98
C GLN A 65 15.44 -4.06 -23.61
N PRO A 66 16.43 -3.77 -22.76
CA PRO A 66 16.53 -4.39 -21.45
C PRO A 66 15.37 -3.94 -20.54
N ILE A 67 14.86 -4.88 -19.73
CA ILE A 67 13.89 -4.59 -18.67
C ILE A 67 14.68 -4.24 -17.40
N GLU A 68 14.29 -3.17 -16.73
CA GLU A 68 14.91 -2.79 -15.45
C GLU A 68 14.57 -3.81 -14.35
N GLU A 69 15.59 -4.28 -13.65
CA GLU A 69 15.47 -5.11 -12.46
C GLU A 69 15.34 -4.21 -11.21
N VAL A 70 14.35 -4.49 -10.37
CA VAL A 70 14.07 -3.73 -9.14
C VAL A 70 13.89 -4.68 -7.96
N ASN A 71 14.26 -4.20 -6.76
CA ASN A 71 14.05 -4.93 -5.51
C ASN A 71 12.67 -4.68 -4.91
N GLU A 72 12.01 -3.60 -5.33
CA GLU A 72 10.73 -3.13 -4.82
C GLU A 72 9.87 -2.62 -5.97
N PHE A 73 8.58 -2.97 -5.97
CA PHE A 73 7.64 -2.52 -6.98
C PHE A 73 6.25 -2.29 -6.36
N ILE A 74 5.53 -1.28 -6.83
CA ILE A 74 4.16 -1.02 -6.39
C ILE A 74 3.20 -1.70 -7.38
N TYR A 75 2.54 -2.77 -6.94
CA TYR A 75 1.50 -3.45 -7.71
C TYR A 75 0.14 -3.22 -7.03
N LEU A 76 -0.84 -2.69 -7.76
CA LEU A 76 -2.19 -2.37 -7.24
C LEU A 76 -2.17 -1.59 -5.93
N VAL A 77 -1.26 -0.61 -5.86
CA VAL A 77 -1.06 0.26 -4.69
C VAL A 77 -0.45 -0.49 -3.50
N GLN A 78 -0.04 -1.76 -3.60
CA GLN A 78 0.71 -2.48 -2.57
C GLN A 78 2.20 -2.54 -2.90
N LEU A 79 3.07 -2.29 -1.93
CA LEU A 79 4.52 -2.51 -2.08
C LEU A 79 4.84 -4.01 -2.04
N VAL A 80 5.40 -4.51 -3.14
CA VAL A 80 5.95 -5.86 -3.27
C VAL A 80 7.47 -5.77 -3.16
N SER A 81 8.08 -6.64 -2.35
CA SER A 81 9.53 -6.70 -2.14
C SER A 81 10.02 -8.12 -1.87
N PHE A 82 11.30 -8.39 -2.15
CA PHE A 82 11.97 -9.63 -1.74
C PHE A 82 13.21 -9.31 -0.87
N PRO A 83 13.28 -9.80 0.39
CA PRO A 83 12.20 -10.45 1.15
C PRO A 83 11.00 -9.50 1.37
N CYS A 84 9.84 -10.08 1.70
CA CYS A 84 8.63 -9.28 1.96
C CYS A 84 8.84 -8.42 3.22
N ASP A 85 8.73 -7.10 3.06
CA ASP A 85 8.87 -6.13 4.15
C ASP A 85 7.55 -5.41 4.39
N HIS A 86 6.69 -6.03 5.21
CA HIS A 86 5.43 -5.43 5.63
C HIS A 86 5.62 -4.10 6.38
N TYR A 87 6.77 -3.89 7.04
CA TYR A 87 7.01 -2.66 7.79
C TYR A 87 7.13 -1.44 6.87
N LYS A 88 7.79 -1.58 5.71
CA LYS A 88 7.85 -0.53 4.69
C LYS A 88 6.46 -0.17 4.17
N GLU A 89 5.61 -1.17 3.94
CA GLU A 89 4.24 -0.95 3.46
C GLU A 89 3.39 -0.24 4.52
N ILE A 90 3.41 -0.70 5.77
CA ILE A 90 2.72 -0.04 6.88
C ILE A 90 3.16 1.41 7.02
N LYS A 91 4.47 1.68 6.91
CA LYS A 91 5.02 3.04 6.95
C LYS A 91 4.47 3.90 5.80
N ARG A 92 4.33 3.33 4.60
CA ARG A 92 3.76 4.01 3.42
C ARG A 92 2.28 4.35 3.64
N CYS A 93 1.46 3.41 4.11
CA CYS A 93 0.04 3.66 4.41
C CYS A 93 -0.14 4.68 5.54
N VAL A 94 0.67 4.62 6.60
CA VAL A 94 0.72 5.66 7.65
C VAL A 94 1.06 7.03 7.07
N GLN A 95 2.04 7.11 6.17
CA GLN A 95 2.41 8.36 5.53
C GLN A 95 1.29 8.89 4.61
N ALA A 96 0.61 8.00 3.87
CA ALA A 96 -0.56 8.35 3.08
C ALA A 96 -1.69 8.91 3.96
N GLY A 97 -1.95 8.27 5.10
CA GLY A 97 -2.89 8.77 6.11
C GLY A 97 -2.53 10.16 6.63
N TRP A 98 -1.25 10.41 6.91
CA TRP A 98 -0.76 11.74 7.28
C TRP A 98 -0.92 12.77 6.17
N ASN A 99 -0.66 12.40 4.92
CA ASN A 99 -0.85 13.31 3.79
C ASN A 99 -2.33 13.67 3.61
N ALA A 100 -3.22 12.69 3.74
CA ALA A 100 -4.66 12.92 3.75
C ALA A 100 -5.07 13.82 4.92
N TYR A 101 -4.55 13.57 6.12
CA TYR A 101 -4.83 14.41 7.30
C TYR A 101 -4.38 15.85 7.09
N ARG A 102 -3.16 16.06 6.56
CA ARG A 102 -2.61 17.39 6.27
C ARG A 102 -3.47 18.14 5.25
N LYS A 103 -3.95 17.45 4.22
CA LYS A 103 -4.87 18.04 3.21
C LYS A 103 -6.14 18.61 3.86
N TYR A 104 -6.67 17.96 4.89
CA TYR A 104 -7.87 18.40 5.60
C TYR A 104 -7.59 19.04 6.97
N LYS A 105 -6.33 19.40 7.26
CA LYS A 105 -5.90 19.86 8.59
C LYS A 105 -6.74 21.04 9.07
N HIS A 106 -6.92 22.06 8.22
CA HIS A 106 -7.68 23.26 8.58
C HIS A 106 -9.12 22.94 9.00
N PHE A 107 -9.78 22.00 8.32
CA PHE A 107 -11.11 21.54 8.68
C PHE A 107 -11.09 20.74 9.99
N LEU A 108 -10.15 19.79 10.11
CA LEU A 108 -10.06 18.91 11.28
C LEU A 108 -9.69 19.67 12.56
N THR A 109 -8.90 20.74 12.48
CA THR A 109 -8.47 21.52 13.65
C THR A 109 -9.32 22.77 13.90
N ALA A 110 -10.26 23.12 13.02
CA ALA A 110 -11.07 24.34 13.20
C ALA A 110 -11.96 24.25 14.45
N PRO A 111 -11.94 25.24 15.36
CA PRO A 111 -12.77 25.23 16.56
C PRO A 111 -14.26 25.42 16.24
N THR A 112 -14.58 26.06 15.11
CA THR A 112 -15.96 26.32 14.66
C THR A 112 -16.69 25.08 14.13
N ILE A 113 -15.95 24.01 13.82
CA ILE A 113 -16.52 22.80 13.19
C ILE A 113 -16.87 21.78 14.27
N ALA A 114 -18.12 21.33 14.25
CA ALA A 114 -18.61 20.32 15.18
C ALA A 114 -17.81 19.01 15.08
N MET A 115 -17.51 18.40 16.24
CA MET A 115 -16.76 17.15 16.31
C MET A 115 -17.38 16.00 15.50
N LYS A 116 -18.71 16.00 15.32
CA LYS A 116 -19.43 15.03 14.48
C LYS A 116 -18.96 15.06 13.02
N LEU A 117 -18.76 16.25 12.45
CA LEU A 117 -18.31 16.40 11.06
C LEU A 117 -16.83 16.05 10.90
N LYS A 118 -16.00 16.46 11.87
CA LYS A 118 -14.58 16.07 11.93
C LYS A 118 -14.42 14.56 11.97
N ARG A 119 -15.18 13.89 12.85
CA ARG A 119 -15.24 12.43 12.96
C ARG A 119 -15.66 11.78 11.65
N TRP A 120 -16.72 12.30 11.03
CA TRP A 120 -17.23 11.75 9.77
C TRP A 120 -16.15 11.77 8.69
N LEU A 121 -15.48 12.91 8.49
CA LEU A 121 -14.38 13.03 7.53
C LEU A 121 -13.22 12.11 7.88
N PHE A 122 -12.85 12.04 9.17
CA PHE A 122 -11.78 11.18 9.65
C PHE A 122 -12.04 9.70 9.32
N ASN A 123 -13.25 9.22 9.60
CA ASN A 123 -13.64 7.84 9.36
C ASN A 123 -13.82 7.52 7.87
N MET A 124 -14.26 8.48 7.06
CA MET A 124 -14.50 8.26 5.61
C MET A 124 -13.20 8.32 4.79
N VAL A 125 -12.21 9.11 5.23
CA VAL A 125 -11.02 9.38 4.41
C VAL A 125 -9.75 8.89 5.08
N ILE A 126 -9.51 9.29 6.34
CA ILE A 126 -8.21 9.05 6.99
C ILE A 126 -8.05 7.59 7.38
N VAL A 127 -9.08 7.00 8.01
CA VAL A 127 -9.04 5.59 8.45
C VAL A 127 -8.87 4.64 7.25
N PRO A 128 -9.68 4.71 6.17
CA PRO A 128 -9.51 3.82 5.02
C PRO A 128 -8.17 4.01 4.31
N THR A 129 -7.66 5.23 4.23
CA THR A 129 -6.33 5.49 3.64
C THR A 129 -5.22 4.79 4.42
N MET A 130 -5.31 4.77 5.75
CA MET A 130 -4.32 4.09 6.60
C MET A 130 -4.48 2.57 6.60
N LEU A 131 -5.70 2.05 6.38
CA LEU A 131 -6.02 0.62 6.37
C LEU A 131 -5.93 -0.03 4.99
N TYR A 132 -5.65 0.74 3.93
CA TYR A 132 -5.57 0.17 2.60
C TYR A 132 -4.46 -0.90 2.54
N GLY A 133 -4.85 -2.13 2.16
CA GLY A 133 -3.96 -3.28 2.08
C GLY A 133 -3.66 -3.94 3.44
N ALA A 134 -4.32 -3.53 4.53
CA ALA A 134 -4.12 -4.11 5.86
C ALA A 134 -4.46 -5.61 5.91
N GLU A 135 -5.36 -6.08 5.04
CA GLU A 135 -5.74 -7.50 4.93
C GLU A 135 -4.56 -8.39 4.50
N THR A 136 -3.53 -7.80 3.88
CA THR A 136 -2.35 -8.51 3.39
C THR A 136 -1.15 -8.44 4.33
N TRP A 137 -1.27 -7.66 5.41
CA TRP A 137 -0.21 -7.55 6.40
C TRP A 137 -0.25 -8.79 7.30
N ALA A 138 0.88 -9.47 7.45
CA ALA A 138 0.98 -10.50 8.49
C ALA A 138 0.59 -9.87 9.84
N LEU A 139 -0.16 -10.61 10.67
CA LEU A 139 -0.68 -10.16 11.98
C LEU A 139 0.48 -9.75 12.91
N MET A 140 0.90 -8.49 12.79
CA MET A 140 1.99 -7.93 13.56
C MET A 140 1.42 -6.96 14.59
N LYS A 141 1.58 -7.29 15.87
CA LYS A 141 1.30 -6.38 16.99
C LYS A 141 1.98 -5.02 16.84
N GLN A 142 3.11 -4.98 16.15
CA GLN A 142 3.82 -3.74 15.82
C GLN A 142 3.04 -2.86 14.82
N ALA A 143 2.36 -3.45 13.84
CA ALA A 143 1.51 -2.75 12.88
C ALA A 143 0.33 -2.08 13.59
N GLU A 144 -0.38 -2.84 14.43
CA GLU A 144 -1.48 -2.35 15.26
C GLU A 144 -1.04 -1.18 16.14
N THR A 145 0.08 -1.35 16.85
CA THR A 145 0.64 -0.31 17.72
C THR A 145 0.96 0.96 16.94
N ARG A 146 1.53 0.82 15.74
CA ARG A 146 1.90 1.96 14.89
C ARG A 146 0.68 2.69 14.31
N LEU A 147 -0.34 1.95 13.90
CA LEU A 147 -1.62 2.53 13.46
C LEU A 147 -2.33 3.24 14.61
N ALA A 148 -2.44 2.60 15.78
CA ALA A 148 -3.08 3.17 16.96
C ALA A 148 -2.38 4.45 17.43
N THR A 149 -1.05 4.41 17.58
CA THR A 149 -0.27 5.58 17.98
C THR A 149 -0.38 6.72 16.96
N THR A 150 -0.39 6.41 15.68
CA THR A 150 -0.62 7.40 14.61
C THR A 150 -2.00 8.03 14.73
N GLN A 151 -3.04 7.21 14.86
CA GLN A 151 -4.42 7.66 15.03
C GLN A 151 -4.55 8.58 16.25
N TYR A 152 -4.04 8.18 17.41
CA TYR A 152 -4.09 9.00 18.62
C TYR A 152 -3.43 10.37 18.42
N ARG A 153 -2.28 10.43 17.74
CA ARG A 153 -1.62 11.72 17.44
C ARG A 153 -2.49 12.63 16.59
N MET A 154 -3.14 12.08 15.55
CA MET A 154 -4.05 12.84 14.70
C MET A 154 -5.30 13.33 15.46
N GLU A 155 -5.85 12.49 16.34
CA GLU A 155 -6.99 12.81 17.21
C GLU A 155 -6.64 13.92 18.22
N TRP A 156 -5.45 13.86 18.83
CA TRP A 156 -4.96 14.92 19.73
C TRP A 156 -4.88 16.27 19.02
N TRP A 157 -4.30 16.29 17.81
CA TRP A 157 -4.22 17.51 17.01
C TRP A 157 -5.58 18.03 16.57
N MET A 158 -6.53 17.13 16.30
CA MET A 158 -7.89 17.47 15.88
C MET A 158 -8.68 18.20 16.98
N ILE A 159 -8.46 17.86 18.25
CA ILE A 159 -9.10 18.53 19.40
C ILE A 159 -8.31 19.76 19.84
N GLY A 160 -6.98 19.79 19.62
CA GLY A 160 -6.13 20.90 20.04
C GLY A 160 -5.79 20.88 21.54
N VAL A 161 -5.94 19.73 22.20
CA VAL A 161 -5.55 19.53 23.60
C VAL A 161 -4.03 19.41 23.68
N ARG A 162 -3.43 20.09 24.66
CA ARG A 162 -1.99 20.09 24.88
C ARG A 162 -1.62 18.90 25.77
N ILE A 163 -0.38 18.44 25.66
CA ILE A 163 0.15 17.36 26.51
C ILE A 163 0.01 17.68 28.01
N LEU A 164 0.04 18.98 28.36
CA LEU A 164 -0.11 19.50 29.71
C LEU A 164 -1.49 19.26 30.34
N ASP A 165 -2.51 18.93 29.55
CA ASP A 165 -3.87 18.71 30.05
C ASP A 165 -4.03 17.34 30.73
N HIS A 166 -2.98 16.50 30.78
CA HIS A 166 -2.90 15.18 31.44
C HIS A 166 -4.10 14.26 31.15
N ARG A 167 -4.62 14.33 29.92
CA ARG A 167 -5.79 13.56 29.50
C ARG A 167 -5.39 12.16 29.01
N SER A 168 -6.19 11.15 29.35
CA SER A 168 -5.96 9.76 28.92
C SER A 168 -6.41 9.52 27.47
N ASN A 169 -5.88 8.47 26.83
CA ASN A 169 -6.36 8.02 25.52
C ASN A 169 -7.83 7.57 25.59
N GLU A 170 -8.28 7.04 26.72
CA GLU A 170 -9.67 6.63 26.91
C GLU A 170 -10.62 7.84 26.91
N TRP A 171 -10.21 8.93 27.58
CA TRP A 171 -10.91 10.22 27.53
C TRP A 171 -10.98 10.75 26.08
N LEU A 172 -9.84 10.75 25.37
CA LEU A 172 -9.76 11.19 23.97
C LEU A 172 -10.79 10.48 23.11
N ARG A 173 -10.89 9.16 23.25
CA ARG A 173 -11.82 8.30 22.51
C ARG A 173 -13.28 8.55 22.88
N GLY A 174 -13.56 8.92 24.13
CA GLY A 174 -14.88 9.37 24.56
C GLY A 174 -15.32 10.67 23.88
N VAL A 175 -14.38 11.59 23.61
CA VAL A 175 -14.65 12.87 22.94
C VAL A 175 -14.74 12.69 21.42
N THR A 176 -13.70 12.14 20.79
CA THR A 176 -13.61 12.02 19.33
C THR A 176 -14.61 11.02 18.79
N LYS A 177 -14.79 9.87 19.46
CA LYS A 177 -15.52 8.66 19.02
C LYS A 177 -15.34 8.32 17.53
N VAL A 178 -14.15 8.55 16.98
CA VAL A 178 -13.76 8.05 15.65
C VAL A 178 -13.64 6.53 15.69
N VAL A 179 -13.67 5.84 14.55
CA VAL A 179 -13.53 4.37 14.50
C VAL A 179 -12.17 3.98 15.07
N ASN A 180 -12.07 2.88 15.82
CA ASN A 180 -10.77 2.38 16.28
C ASN A 180 -10.11 1.66 15.10
N ILE A 181 -8.97 2.18 14.64
CA ILE A 181 -8.31 1.63 13.45
C ILE A 181 -7.86 0.19 13.63
N VAL A 182 -7.48 -0.21 14.86
CA VAL A 182 -7.05 -1.58 15.17
C VAL A 182 -8.23 -2.56 15.21
N LYS A 183 -9.45 -2.06 15.48
CA LYS A 183 -10.67 -2.89 15.41
C LYS A 183 -11.29 -2.92 14.01
N ALA A 184 -10.80 -2.08 13.11
CA ALA A 184 -11.31 -1.94 11.75
C ALA A 184 -10.37 -2.53 10.69
N ALA A 185 -9.11 -2.75 11.06
CA ALA A 185 -8.19 -3.67 10.38
C ALA A 185 -8.63 -5.12 10.64
#